data_AF-A0A7J3XF39-F1
#
_entry.id   AF-A0A7J3XF39-F1
#
_cell.length_a   1.000
_cell.length_b   1.000
_cell.length_c   1.000
_cell.angle_alpha   90.00
_cell.angle_beta   90.00
_cell.angle_gamma   90.00
#
_symmetry.space_group_name_H-M   'P 1'
#
loop_
_entity.id
_entity.type
_entity.pdbx_description
1 polymer ?
#
loop_
_entity_poly.entity_id
_entity_poly.type
_entity_poly.pdbx_seq_one_letter_code
_entity_poly.pdbx_strand_id
1 'polypeptide(L)'
;DGTVQVYNVLDHLKTAILMLADGVVPSNSGEGYLARLVLRKTFRILSKLGVGLDVLHKLLDLQIRYWRDLYPSIRRAEQYIHEVVEAEFLKYSELVERAPSVVRRYLAKGPVGLSLEEFIELYASHGIPPEVAAEISSKLGYPVDVPREFYSVLASRRSRAPIKRVEVVPVPEDIAKAALSLPETRRLFHEDPYIREFRARVVAVLGDYVVLSETAFYPEGGGQKPDTGVLEVGGVVLRVVDVQKVGGVVLHKVDREVPREYIGHEAVGRIDWDRRYAHMRHHTSTHILLGVLRKLYGDHVWQAGAEKEVAKGRLDVTHHKLPTPEEVERVEREVNRVINEARSVVSRFLHKYDAEKLYGFKLYQGGVPLEPYIRVVEVDGLDAEACYGTHLRSTAEVGGFKIVNVEKIQDGVIRFEYVAGPQLAEYAAKLESKIREASKLVGGEISERLPKLLKELDDLRRRLQEYRDVAGRALSRLIEAEARRVGERCLLSTVKVEFLDEELFREVL
;
A
#
# COMPACT_ATOMS: atom_id res chain seq x y z
N ASP A 1 -3.69 38.24 21.68
CA ASP A 1 -4.67 37.79 20.67
C ASP A 1 -4.93 36.28 20.75
N GLY A 2 -5.23 35.75 21.95
CA GLY A 2 -5.42 34.31 22.18
C GLY A 2 -6.81 33.79 21.77
N THR A 3 -7.82 34.67 21.76
CA THR A 3 -9.21 34.33 21.42
C THR A 3 -9.34 33.87 19.96
N VAL A 4 -8.65 34.55 19.03
CA VAL A 4 -8.63 34.17 17.60
C VAL A 4 -8.03 32.77 17.41
N GLN A 5 -7.00 32.44 18.19
CA GLN A 5 -6.37 31.11 18.14
C GLN A 5 -7.32 30.00 18.60
N VAL A 6 -8.13 30.26 19.63
CA VAL A 6 -9.15 29.32 20.12
C VAL A 6 -10.23 29.06 19.07
N TYR A 7 -10.75 30.12 18.42
CA TYR A 7 -11.74 29.94 17.34
C TYR A 7 -11.19 29.12 16.18
N ASN A 8 -9.94 29.36 15.77
CA ASN A 8 -9.29 28.59 14.72
C ASN A 8 -9.11 27.12 15.09
N VAL A 9 -8.77 26.81 16.35
CA VAL A 9 -8.67 25.42 16.82
C VAL A 9 -10.01 24.71 16.72
N LEU A 10 -11.10 25.35 17.16
CA LEU A 10 -12.42 24.74 17.10
C LEU A 10 -12.90 24.50 15.66
N ASP A 11 -12.67 25.47 14.77
CA ASP A 11 -13.02 25.36 13.35
C ASP A 11 -12.21 24.27 12.63
N HIS A 12 -10.89 24.28 12.80
CA HIS A 12 -10.01 23.28 12.20
C HIS A 12 -10.27 21.88 12.75
N LEU A 13 -10.51 21.74 14.05
CA LEU A 13 -10.79 20.44 14.66
C LEU A 13 -12.12 19.88 14.14
N LYS A 14 -13.17 20.71 14.04
CA LYS A 14 -14.43 20.33 13.38
C LYS A 14 -14.20 19.88 11.93
N THR A 15 -13.44 20.65 11.17
CA THR A 15 -13.11 20.33 9.77
C THR A 15 -12.39 18.99 9.67
N ALA A 16 -11.39 18.75 10.51
CA ALA A 16 -10.66 17.48 10.55
C ALA A 16 -11.58 16.31 10.94
N ILE A 17 -12.44 16.47 11.95
CA ILE A 17 -13.43 15.46 12.35
C ILE A 17 -14.30 15.06 11.17
N LEU A 18 -14.84 16.03 10.41
CA LEU A 18 -15.69 15.74 9.26
C LEU A 18 -14.93 15.01 8.15
N MET A 19 -13.71 15.45 7.82
CA MET A 19 -12.88 14.77 6.82
C MET A 19 -12.60 13.32 7.22
N LEU A 20 -12.23 13.07 8.49
CA LEU A 20 -11.96 11.73 9.00
C LEU A 20 -13.23 10.88 9.05
N ALA A 21 -14.38 11.46 9.45
CA ALA A 21 -15.66 10.78 9.49
C ALA A 21 -16.13 10.30 8.11
N ASP A 22 -15.78 11.04 7.05
CA ASP A 22 -16.07 10.67 5.67
C ASP A 22 -15.02 9.70 5.09
N GLY A 23 -14.07 9.22 5.90
CA GLY A 23 -13.14 8.16 5.56
C GLY A 23 -11.77 8.63 5.08
N VAL A 24 -11.46 9.92 5.12
CA VAL A 24 -10.13 10.43 4.74
C VAL A 24 -9.08 9.90 5.71
N VAL A 25 -7.99 9.33 5.18
CA VAL A 25 -6.83 8.88 5.97
C VAL A 25 -5.68 9.89 5.78
N PRO A 26 -5.13 10.48 6.86
CA PRO A 26 -4.00 11.39 6.75
C PRO A 26 -2.80 10.75 6.03
N SER A 27 -2.24 11.48 5.07
CA SER A 27 -1.16 11.00 4.21
C SER A 27 -0.26 12.14 3.74
N ASN A 28 0.75 11.83 2.92
CA ASN A 28 1.61 12.81 2.28
C ASN A 28 1.12 13.27 0.90
N SER A 29 -0.04 12.84 0.41
CA SER A 29 -0.55 13.18 -0.94
C SER A 29 -2.08 13.19 -1.01
N GLY A 30 -2.66 13.78 -2.06
CA GLY A 30 -4.11 13.79 -2.28
C GLY A 30 -4.92 14.45 -1.16
N GLU A 31 -6.09 13.89 -0.85
CA GLU A 31 -7.02 14.38 0.17
C GLU A 31 -6.46 14.16 1.60
N GLY A 32 -5.73 13.06 1.80
CA GLY A 32 -5.08 12.75 3.08
C GLY A 32 -4.06 13.80 3.50
N TYR A 33 -3.40 14.44 2.54
CA TYR A 33 -2.53 15.58 2.79
C TYR A 33 -3.30 16.76 3.39
N LEU A 34 -4.50 17.06 2.88
CA LEU A 34 -5.31 18.16 3.37
C LEU A 34 -5.79 17.90 4.81
N ALA A 35 -6.18 16.67 5.12
CA ALA A 35 -6.54 16.28 6.50
C ALA A 35 -5.35 16.47 7.46
N ARG A 36 -4.16 15.97 7.07
CA ARG A 36 -2.92 16.16 7.83
C ARG A 36 -2.57 17.64 8.03
N LEU A 37 -2.77 18.46 7.01
CA LEU A 37 -2.49 19.89 7.07
C LEU A 37 -3.35 20.58 8.13
N VAL A 38 -4.66 20.33 8.14
CA VAL A 38 -5.60 20.91 9.11
C VAL A 38 -5.27 20.45 10.53
N LEU A 39 -4.95 19.16 10.71
CA LEU A 39 -4.52 18.62 12.01
C LEU A 39 -3.24 19.30 12.51
N ARG A 40 -2.19 19.41 11.67
CA ARG A 40 -0.93 20.06 12.05
C ARG A 40 -1.11 21.53 12.39
N LYS A 41 -1.99 22.27 11.68
CA LYS A 41 -2.34 23.65 12.05
C LYS A 41 -2.96 23.72 13.44
N THR A 42 -3.82 22.78 13.77
CA THR A 42 -4.45 22.66 15.09
C THR A 42 -3.41 22.37 16.17
N PHE A 43 -2.56 21.36 15.97
CA PHE A 43 -1.54 20.95 16.94
C PHE A 43 -0.51 22.05 17.19
N ARG A 44 -0.14 22.82 16.16
CA ARG A 44 0.74 23.98 16.32
C ARG A 44 0.15 25.02 17.27
N ILE A 45 -1.15 25.33 17.13
CA ILE A 45 -1.81 26.31 18.00
C ILE A 45 -1.87 25.76 19.42
N LEU A 46 -2.25 24.50 19.61
CA LEU A 46 -2.27 23.84 20.92
C LEU A 46 -0.88 23.85 21.58
N SER A 47 0.17 23.56 20.83
CA SER A 47 1.56 23.60 21.32
C SER A 47 1.95 25.02 21.78
N LYS A 48 1.55 26.07 21.05
CA LYS A 48 1.79 27.47 21.45
C LYS A 48 1.02 27.87 22.71
N LEU A 49 -0.15 27.27 22.93
CA LEU A 49 -0.95 27.48 24.14
C LEU A 49 -0.44 26.65 25.33
N GLY A 50 0.61 25.83 25.16
CA GLY A 50 1.14 24.94 26.19
C GLY A 50 0.20 23.77 26.52
N VAL A 51 -0.61 23.36 25.55
CA VAL A 51 -1.67 22.37 25.73
C VAL A 51 -1.19 20.98 25.28
N GLY A 52 -1.27 20.00 26.18
CA GLY A 52 -0.89 18.61 25.93
C GLY A 52 -2.03 17.72 25.43
N LEU A 53 -1.72 16.43 25.32
CA LEU A 53 -2.60 15.39 24.76
C LEU A 53 -3.95 15.29 25.50
N ASP A 54 -3.95 15.39 26.83
CA ASP A 54 -5.17 15.26 27.66
C ASP A 54 -6.27 16.27 27.29
N VAL A 55 -5.87 17.50 26.97
CA VAL A 55 -6.83 18.56 26.61
C VAL A 55 -7.28 18.40 25.16
N LEU A 56 -6.41 17.92 24.27
CA LEU A 56 -6.80 17.58 22.90
C LEU A 56 -7.89 16.50 22.90
N HIS A 57 -7.76 15.44 23.71
CA HIS A 57 -8.81 14.42 23.85
C HIS A 57 -10.12 15.04 24.35
N LYS A 58 -10.08 15.84 25.42
CA LYS A 58 -11.28 16.51 25.94
C LYS A 58 -11.96 17.42 24.91
N LEU A 59 -11.19 18.18 24.13
CA LEU A 59 -11.70 19.02 23.06
C LEU A 59 -12.32 18.19 21.94
N LEU A 60 -11.68 17.09 21.57
CA LEU A 60 -12.16 16.15 20.57
C LEU A 60 -13.50 15.53 21.01
N ASP A 61 -13.60 15.06 22.26
CA ASP A 61 -14.84 14.51 22.84
C ASP A 61 -15.99 15.53 22.83
N LEU A 62 -15.70 16.80 23.13
CA LEU A 62 -16.69 17.87 23.14
C LEU A 62 -17.20 18.18 21.72
N GLN A 63 -16.28 18.27 20.74
CA GLN A 63 -16.64 18.50 19.34
C GLN A 63 -17.45 17.33 18.76
N ILE A 64 -17.01 16.09 19.00
CA ILE A 64 -17.73 14.89 18.55
C ILE A 64 -19.14 14.86 19.15
N ARG A 65 -19.28 15.08 20.46
CA ARG A 65 -20.59 15.11 21.12
C ARG A 65 -21.51 16.19 20.56
N TYR A 66 -20.98 17.36 20.22
CA TYR A 66 -21.79 18.45 19.68
C TYR A 66 -22.27 18.18 18.24
N TRP A 67 -21.43 17.58 17.39
CA TRP A 67 -21.74 17.42 15.96
C TRP A 67 -22.33 16.06 15.57
N ARG A 68 -22.21 15.02 16.41
CA ARG A 68 -22.63 13.64 16.07
C ARG A 68 -24.10 13.49 15.69
N ASP A 69 -24.98 14.35 16.21
CA ASP A 69 -26.42 14.28 15.93
C ASP A 69 -26.76 14.88 14.57
N LEU A 70 -26.03 15.91 14.13
CA LEU A 70 -26.16 16.49 12.79
C LEU A 70 -25.46 15.63 11.72
N TYR A 71 -24.36 14.97 12.09
CA TYR A 71 -23.54 14.17 11.19
C TYR A 71 -23.36 12.75 11.73
N PRO A 72 -24.28 11.82 11.39
CA PRO A 72 -24.23 10.44 11.88
C PRO A 72 -22.96 9.67 11.48
N SER A 73 -22.24 10.09 10.43
CA SER A 73 -20.94 9.52 10.04
C SER A 73 -19.91 9.64 11.17
N ILE A 74 -19.91 10.74 11.91
CA ILE A 74 -19.02 10.96 13.06
C ILE A 74 -19.22 9.86 14.11
N ARG A 75 -20.48 9.47 14.37
CA ARG A 75 -20.79 8.44 15.38
C ARG A 75 -20.18 7.09 15.02
N ARG A 76 -20.19 6.72 13.73
CA ARG A 76 -19.62 5.46 13.26
C ARG A 76 -18.09 5.48 13.26
N ALA A 77 -17.51 6.65 13.01
CA ALA A 77 -16.07 6.85 12.92
C ALA A 77 -15.42 7.32 14.23
N GLU A 78 -16.16 7.43 15.34
CA GLU A 78 -15.70 8.01 16.61
C GLU A 78 -14.36 7.42 17.07
N GLN A 79 -14.27 6.08 17.16
CA GLN A 79 -13.03 5.39 17.53
C GLN A 79 -11.89 5.68 16.54
N TYR A 80 -12.13 5.60 15.24
CA TYR A 80 -11.14 5.88 14.20
C TYR A 80 -10.61 7.33 14.30
N ILE A 81 -11.50 8.30 14.53
CA ILE A 81 -11.14 9.71 14.66
C ILE A 81 -10.21 9.90 15.87
N HIS A 82 -10.52 9.29 17.00
CA HIS A 82 -9.67 9.33 18.19
C HIS A 82 -8.27 8.77 17.91
N GLU A 83 -8.21 7.55 17.39
CA GLU A 83 -6.95 6.85 17.09
C GLU A 83 -6.07 7.67 16.11
N VAL A 84 -6.67 8.24 15.07
CA VAL A 84 -5.93 9.02 14.06
C VAL A 84 -5.44 10.34 14.61
N VAL A 85 -6.28 11.09 15.32
CA VAL A 85 -5.90 12.41 15.85
C VAL A 85 -4.77 12.26 16.86
N GLU A 86 -4.85 11.26 17.74
CA GLU A 86 -3.78 10.94 18.69
C GLU A 86 -2.49 10.53 17.98
N ALA A 87 -2.56 9.59 17.03
CA ALA A 87 -1.38 9.15 16.29
C ALA A 87 -0.71 10.28 15.50
N GLU A 88 -1.48 11.17 14.86
CA GLU A 88 -0.92 12.33 14.16
C GLU A 88 -0.37 13.38 15.12
N PHE A 89 -0.93 13.53 16.32
CA PHE A 89 -0.39 14.42 17.35
C PHE A 89 0.97 13.93 17.86
N LEU A 90 1.09 12.64 18.18
CA LEU A 90 2.36 12.04 18.64
C LEU A 90 3.45 12.18 17.56
N LYS A 91 3.13 11.85 16.30
CA LYS A 91 4.05 12.05 15.17
C LYS A 91 4.46 13.50 15.00
N TYR A 92 3.52 14.44 15.20
CA TYR A 92 3.81 15.86 15.10
C TYR A 92 4.76 16.32 16.21
N SER A 93 4.57 15.86 17.44
CA SER A 93 5.46 16.16 18.57
C SER A 93 6.90 15.69 18.32
N GLU A 94 7.09 14.43 17.90
CA GLU A 94 8.42 13.91 17.53
C GLU A 94 9.06 14.71 16.38
N LEU A 95 8.26 15.12 15.40
CA LEU A 95 8.71 15.93 14.28
C LEU A 95 9.19 17.31 14.74
N VAL A 96 8.46 17.97 15.62
CA VAL A 96 8.82 19.28 16.18
C VAL A 96 10.12 19.20 16.98
N GLU A 97 10.33 18.12 17.74
CA GLU A 97 11.59 17.88 18.45
C GLU A 97 12.80 17.73 17.51
N ARG A 98 12.61 17.05 16.37
CA ARG A 98 13.69 16.84 15.38
C ARG A 98 13.91 18.03 14.44
N ALA A 99 12.89 18.86 14.23
CA ALA A 99 12.90 19.95 13.25
C ALA A 99 14.09 20.92 13.36
N PRO A 100 14.59 21.32 14.56
CA PRO A 100 15.74 22.21 14.67
C PRO A 100 17.03 21.68 14.03
N SER A 101 17.23 20.37 14.01
CA SER A 101 18.40 19.75 13.37
C SER A 101 18.29 19.76 11.84
N VAL A 102 17.07 19.60 11.32
CA VAL A 102 16.78 19.59 9.88
C VAL A 102 16.89 20.99 9.31
N VAL A 103 16.22 21.96 9.93
CA VAL A 103 16.21 23.36 9.47
C VAL A 103 17.63 23.94 9.45
N ARG A 104 18.46 23.61 10.45
CA ARG A 104 19.90 23.99 10.46
C ARG A 104 20.66 23.53 9.22
N ARG A 105 20.37 22.34 8.69
CA ARG A 105 21.03 21.83 7.48
C ARG A 105 20.63 22.58 6.21
N TYR A 106 19.40 23.07 6.13
CA TYR A 106 18.93 23.88 4.99
C TYR A 106 19.49 25.31 5.07
N LEU A 107 19.49 25.90 6.27
CA LEU A 107 20.11 27.21 6.48
C LEU A 107 21.61 27.25 6.19
N ALA A 108 22.32 26.13 6.36
CA ALA A 108 23.73 26.02 6.00
C ALA A 108 24.01 26.03 4.47
N LYS A 109 23.00 25.79 3.63
CA LYS A 109 23.14 25.71 2.17
C LYS A 109 22.94 27.03 1.44
N GLY A 110 22.32 28.03 2.08
CA GLY A 110 21.90 29.27 1.46
C GLY A 110 22.41 30.52 2.21
N PRO A 111 22.79 31.59 1.50
CA PRO A 111 23.30 32.81 2.14
C PRO A 111 22.21 33.68 2.79
N VAL A 112 20.92 33.44 2.52
CA VAL A 112 19.80 34.30 2.95
C VAL A 112 18.53 33.48 3.24
N GLY A 113 18.44 32.86 4.42
CA GLY A 113 17.19 32.26 4.90
C GLY A 113 16.67 31.06 4.11
N LEU A 114 15.34 30.85 4.11
CA LEU A 114 14.65 29.76 3.43
C LEU A 114 13.81 30.32 2.25
N SER A 115 14.05 29.80 1.06
CA SER A 115 13.24 30.06 -0.15
C SER A 115 11.89 29.35 -0.12
N LEU A 116 10.97 29.74 -1.02
CA LEU A 116 9.68 29.07 -1.19
C LEU A 116 9.85 27.58 -1.52
N GLU A 117 10.78 27.24 -2.42
CA GLU A 117 11.12 25.87 -2.78
C GLU A 117 11.63 25.06 -1.58
N GLU A 118 12.46 25.66 -0.73
CA GLU A 118 12.97 24.99 0.48
C GLU A 118 11.87 24.81 1.53
N PHE A 119 10.96 25.76 1.72
CA PHE A 119 9.76 25.55 2.55
C PHE A 119 8.91 24.40 2.01
N ILE A 120 8.75 24.31 0.68
CA ILE A 120 7.98 23.24 0.05
C ILE A 120 8.68 21.90 0.27
N GLU A 121 10.00 21.84 0.16
CA GLU A 121 10.79 20.63 0.39
C GLU A 121 10.80 20.21 1.87
N LEU A 122 10.97 21.15 2.81
CA LEU A 122 10.87 20.90 4.24
C LEU A 122 9.50 20.34 4.62
N TYR A 123 8.44 20.85 4.01
CA TYR A 123 7.10 20.32 4.23
C TYR A 123 6.90 18.96 3.56
N ALA A 124 7.27 18.82 2.29
CA ALA A 124 6.98 17.62 1.50
C ALA A 124 7.83 16.42 1.92
N SER A 125 9.11 16.64 2.22
CA SER A 125 10.09 15.59 2.52
C SER A 125 10.22 15.33 4.02
N HIS A 126 10.14 16.39 4.84
CA HIS A 126 10.36 16.28 6.29
C HIS A 126 9.10 16.52 7.11
N GLY A 127 7.98 16.90 6.47
CA GLY A 127 6.72 17.17 7.14
C GLY A 127 6.72 18.45 7.98
N ILE A 128 7.74 19.30 7.89
CA ILE A 128 7.89 20.48 8.74
C ILE A 128 6.98 21.59 8.19
N PRO A 129 5.97 22.07 8.97
CA PRO A 129 5.14 23.21 8.55
C PRO A 129 6.00 24.46 8.31
N PRO A 130 5.67 25.30 7.31
CA PRO A 130 6.47 26.46 6.99
C PRO A 130 6.56 27.43 8.18
N GLU A 131 5.52 27.50 9.00
CA GLU A 131 5.53 28.37 10.19
C GLU A 131 6.42 27.82 11.30
N VAL A 132 6.56 26.49 11.40
CA VAL A 132 7.52 25.85 12.33
C VAL A 132 8.94 26.10 11.83
N ALA A 133 9.17 25.94 10.52
CA ALA A 133 10.46 26.23 9.91
C ALA A 133 10.87 27.71 10.08
N ALA A 134 9.93 28.65 9.86
CA ALA A 134 10.16 30.09 10.04
C ALA A 134 10.44 30.47 11.51
N GLU A 135 9.73 29.86 12.46
CA GLU A 135 9.95 30.09 13.89
C GLU A 135 11.34 29.59 14.33
N ILE A 136 11.73 28.39 13.86
CA ILE A 136 13.05 27.81 14.13
C ILE A 136 14.14 28.65 13.48
N SER A 137 13.96 29.05 12.22
CA SER A 137 14.89 29.92 11.48
C SER A 137 15.13 31.24 12.21
N SER A 138 14.06 31.88 12.69
CA SER A 138 14.15 33.11 13.47
C SER A 138 14.91 32.90 14.78
N LYS A 139 14.67 31.80 15.50
CA LYS A 139 15.42 31.43 16.72
C LYS A 139 16.91 31.17 16.45
N LEU A 140 17.26 30.77 15.23
CA LEU A 140 18.64 30.52 14.78
C LEU A 140 19.31 31.76 14.17
N GLY A 141 18.68 32.93 14.22
CA GLY A 141 19.25 34.21 13.75
C GLY A 141 18.98 34.55 12.29
N TYR A 142 18.17 33.76 11.58
CA TYR A 142 17.76 34.01 10.19
C TYR A 142 16.25 34.24 10.13
N PRO A 143 15.75 35.46 10.34
CA PRO A 143 14.31 35.73 10.24
C PRO A 143 13.84 35.53 8.80
N VAL A 144 12.80 34.71 8.63
CA VAL A 144 12.19 34.41 7.32
C VAL A 144 10.68 34.46 7.48
N ASP A 145 10.02 35.19 6.59
CA ASP A 145 8.56 35.20 6.54
C ASP A 145 8.02 34.02 5.74
N VAL A 146 6.89 33.48 6.20
CA VAL A 146 6.19 32.42 5.48
C VAL A 146 5.53 33.02 4.24
N PRO A 147 5.84 32.54 3.02
CA PRO A 147 5.21 33.05 1.80
C PRO A 147 3.69 32.89 1.84
N ARG A 148 2.94 33.94 1.48
CA ARG A 148 1.47 33.93 1.53
C ARG A 148 0.87 32.90 0.58
N GLU A 149 1.55 32.65 -0.53
CA GLU A 149 1.18 31.71 -1.58
C GLU A 149 1.59 30.27 -1.26
N PHE A 150 2.25 30.01 -0.12
CA PHE A 150 2.78 28.68 0.20
C PHE A 150 1.70 27.59 0.12
N TYR A 151 0.58 27.78 0.83
CA TYR A 151 -0.50 26.79 0.87
C TYR A 151 -1.26 26.70 -0.44
N SER A 152 -1.42 27.81 -1.18
CA SER A 152 -2.11 27.79 -2.47
C SER A 152 -1.26 27.09 -3.53
N VAL A 153 0.04 27.36 -3.60
CA VAL A 153 0.98 26.68 -4.51
C VAL A 153 1.10 25.20 -4.14
N LEU A 154 1.24 24.88 -2.86
CA LEU A 154 1.37 23.50 -2.40
C LEU A 154 0.10 22.68 -2.62
N ALA A 155 -1.07 23.27 -2.37
CA ALA A 155 -2.35 22.68 -2.75
C ALA A 155 -2.39 22.47 -4.26
N SER A 156 -2.14 23.50 -5.09
CA SER A 156 -2.17 23.41 -6.57
C SER A 156 -1.25 22.33 -7.15
N ARG A 157 -0.08 22.10 -6.55
CA ARG A 157 0.88 21.06 -6.96
C ARG A 157 0.42 19.64 -6.60
N ARG A 158 -0.50 19.47 -5.63
CA ARG A 158 -0.91 18.16 -5.07
C ARG A 158 -2.43 17.87 -5.16
N SER A 159 -3.26 18.87 -5.41
CA SER A 159 -4.73 18.80 -5.52
C SER A 159 -5.21 18.43 -6.92
N ARG A 160 -4.30 18.36 -7.89
CA ARG A 160 -4.55 17.49 -9.03
C ARG A 160 -4.54 16.08 -8.47
N ALA A 161 -5.73 15.53 -8.19
CA ALA A 161 -5.93 14.10 -8.21
C ALA A 161 -5.10 13.61 -9.41
N PRO A 162 -4.12 12.70 -9.22
CA PRO A 162 -3.41 12.18 -10.36
C PRO A 162 -4.52 11.71 -11.28
N ILE A 163 -4.69 12.39 -12.43
CA ILE A 163 -5.50 11.88 -13.51
C ILE A 163 -4.87 10.51 -13.68
N LYS A 164 -5.57 9.44 -13.23
CA LYS A 164 -5.08 8.07 -13.39
C LYS A 164 -4.64 8.06 -14.84
N ARG A 165 -3.32 7.98 -15.08
CA ARG A 165 -2.79 7.94 -16.44
C ARG A 165 -3.62 6.88 -17.09
N VAL A 166 -4.40 7.26 -18.11
CA VAL A 166 -5.18 6.30 -18.89
C VAL A 166 -4.20 5.16 -19.14
N GLU A 167 -4.50 3.98 -18.58
CA GLU A 167 -3.63 2.81 -18.73
C GLU A 167 -3.33 2.74 -20.22
N VAL A 168 -2.06 2.95 -20.59
CA VAL A 168 -1.67 2.90 -21.99
C VAL A 168 -1.91 1.45 -22.35
N VAL A 169 -3.03 1.20 -23.02
CA VAL A 169 -3.38 -0.13 -23.50
C VAL A 169 -2.17 -0.56 -24.33
N PRO A 170 -1.56 -1.73 -24.06
CA PRO A 170 -0.31 -2.16 -24.69
C PRO A 170 -0.55 -2.63 -26.14
N VAL A 171 -1.30 -1.83 -26.90
CA VAL A 171 -1.75 -2.09 -28.26
C VAL A 171 -1.18 -0.98 -29.15
N PRO A 172 -0.61 -1.31 -30.32
CA PRO A 172 -0.16 -0.32 -31.29
C PRO A 172 -1.26 0.70 -31.65
N GLU A 173 -0.90 1.99 -31.80
CA GLU A 173 -1.88 3.07 -32.01
C GLU A 173 -2.75 2.89 -33.25
N ASP A 174 -2.18 2.34 -34.32
CA ASP A 174 -2.86 2.03 -35.57
C ASP A 174 -3.94 0.95 -35.37
N ILE A 175 -3.62 -0.09 -34.59
CA ILE A 175 -4.57 -1.15 -34.23
C ILE A 175 -5.65 -0.60 -33.30
N ALA A 176 -5.29 0.23 -32.33
CA ALA A 176 -6.26 0.85 -31.43
C ALA A 176 -7.25 1.76 -32.19
N LYS A 177 -6.77 2.57 -33.14
CA LYS A 177 -7.63 3.41 -34.00
C LYS A 177 -8.55 2.56 -34.89
N ALA A 178 -8.05 1.47 -35.46
CA ALA A 178 -8.86 0.55 -36.24
C ALA A 178 -9.90 -0.19 -35.39
N ALA A 179 -9.58 -0.52 -34.13
CA ALA A 179 -10.52 -1.16 -33.21
C ALA A 179 -11.71 -0.25 -32.88
N LEU A 180 -11.50 1.06 -32.73
CA LEU A 180 -12.56 2.02 -32.41
C LEU A 180 -13.63 2.18 -33.50
N SER A 181 -13.38 1.75 -34.74
CA SER A 181 -14.36 1.78 -35.83
C SER A 181 -15.15 0.47 -35.98
N LEU A 182 -14.86 -0.55 -35.16
CA LEU A 182 -15.53 -1.85 -35.17
C LEU A 182 -16.73 -1.86 -34.20
N PRO A 183 -17.72 -2.74 -34.43
CA PRO A 183 -18.84 -2.92 -33.49
C PRO A 183 -18.34 -3.44 -32.14
N GLU A 184 -19.06 -3.08 -31.07
CA GLU A 184 -18.74 -3.56 -29.72
C GLU A 184 -18.79 -5.09 -29.64
N THR A 185 -17.82 -5.67 -28.92
CA THR A 185 -17.77 -7.12 -28.69
C THR A 185 -18.73 -7.49 -27.56
N ARG A 186 -19.61 -8.47 -27.78
CA ARG A 186 -20.45 -9.03 -26.72
C ARG A 186 -19.59 -9.82 -25.72
N ARG A 187 -19.73 -9.52 -24.43
CA ARG A 187 -18.85 -10.00 -23.36
C ARG A 187 -19.49 -11.17 -22.61
N LEU A 188 -19.30 -12.39 -23.13
CA LEU A 188 -19.87 -13.61 -22.53
C LEU A 188 -19.39 -13.84 -21.09
N PHE A 189 -18.17 -13.43 -20.77
CA PHE A 189 -17.60 -13.52 -19.41
C PHE A 189 -18.32 -12.63 -18.36
N HIS A 190 -19.11 -11.64 -18.79
CA HIS A 190 -19.98 -10.86 -17.90
C HIS A 190 -21.36 -11.51 -17.69
N GLU A 191 -21.76 -12.39 -18.62
CA GLU A 191 -23.03 -13.14 -18.55
C GLU A 191 -22.85 -14.41 -17.71
N ASP A 192 -21.82 -15.23 -18.01
CA ASP A 192 -21.42 -16.37 -17.17
C ASP A 192 -19.89 -16.53 -17.18
N PRO A 193 -19.19 -16.27 -16.06
CA PRO A 193 -17.74 -16.37 -15.99
C PRO A 193 -17.22 -17.82 -16.09
N TYR A 194 -18.11 -18.83 -16.05
CA TYR A 194 -17.76 -20.26 -16.14
C TYR A 194 -17.76 -20.81 -17.57
N ILE A 195 -18.10 -20.00 -18.57
CA ILE A 195 -17.99 -20.41 -19.97
C ILE A 195 -16.52 -20.67 -20.31
N ARG A 196 -16.22 -21.92 -20.68
CA ARG A 196 -14.86 -22.38 -21.03
C ARG A 196 -14.61 -22.43 -22.53
N GLU A 197 -15.65 -22.75 -23.28
CA GLU A 197 -15.65 -22.86 -24.73
C GLU A 197 -16.83 -22.10 -25.29
N PHE A 198 -16.62 -21.36 -26.37
CA PHE A 198 -17.65 -20.59 -27.05
C PHE A 198 -17.39 -20.57 -28.56
N ARG A 199 -18.43 -20.24 -29.33
CA ARG A 199 -18.34 -20.01 -30.77
C ARG A 199 -18.65 -18.55 -31.05
N ALA A 200 -17.89 -17.94 -31.95
CA ALA A 200 -18.08 -16.56 -32.34
C ALA A 200 -17.66 -16.36 -33.79
N ARG A 201 -18.14 -15.28 -34.42
CA ARG A 201 -17.69 -14.90 -35.76
C ARG A 201 -16.47 -13.99 -35.67
N VAL A 202 -15.49 -14.21 -36.54
CA VAL A 202 -14.37 -13.26 -36.71
C VAL A 202 -14.89 -12.01 -37.41
N VAL A 203 -14.82 -10.87 -36.74
CA VAL A 203 -15.27 -9.57 -37.25
C VAL A 203 -14.15 -8.85 -38.00
N ALA A 204 -12.93 -8.91 -37.47
CA ALA A 204 -11.77 -8.28 -38.08
C ALA A 204 -10.47 -9.00 -37.71
N VAL A 205 -9.47 -8.84 -38.56
CA VAL A 205 -8.10 -9.28 -38.35
C VAL A 205 -7.16 -8.11 -38.58
N LEU A 206 -6.42 -7.73 -37.54
CA LEU A 206 -5.53 -6.57 -37.49
C LEU A 206 -4.11 -7.05 -37.15
N GLY A 207 -3.38 -7.57 -38.14
CA GLY A 207 -2.06 -8.17 -37.92
C GLY A 207 -2.14 -9.48 -37.14
N ASP A 208 -1.56 -9.50 -35.94
CA ASP A 208 -1.64 -10.60 -34.97
C ASP A 208 -2.82 -10.47 -33.99
N TYR A 209 -3.75 -9.52 -34.20
CA TYR A 209 -4.96 -9.36 -33.40
C TYR A 209 -6.21 -9.84 -34.12
N VAL A 210 -7.02 -10.62 -33.42
CA VAL A 210 -8.33 -11.10 -33.88
C VAL A 210 -9.43 -10.43 -33.07
N VAL A 211 -10.43 -9.87 -33.76
CA VAL A 211 -11.65 -9.32 -33.16
C VAL A 211 -12.81 -10.25 -33.45
N LEU A 212 -13.55 -10.61 -32.39
CA LEU A 212 -14.70 -11.51 -32.47
C LEU A 212 -16.00 -10.74 -32.21
N SER A 213 -17.12 -11.27 -32.69
CA SER A 213 -18.47 -10.74 -32.41
C SER A 213 -18.82 -10.85 -30.93
N GLU A 214 -18.41 -11.95 -30.30
CA GLU A 214 -18.59 -12.23 -28.89
C GLU A 214 -17.40 -13.02 -28.36
N THR A 215 -17.09 -12.88 -27.07
CA THR A 215 -15.96 -13.59 -26.48
C THR A 215 -16.16 -13.92 -25.01
N ALA A 216 -15.67 -15.10 -24.61
CA ALA A 216 -15.51 -15.46 -23.21
C ALA A 216 -14.11 -15.13 -22.68
N PHE A 217 -13.16 -14.66 -23.50
CA PHE A 217 -11.85 -14.21 -23.01
C PHE A 217 -11.96 -12.87 -22.27
N TYR A 218 -11.44 -12.81 -21.05
CA TYR A 218 -11.39 -11.60 -20.25
C TYR A 218 -10.17 -10.75 -20.67
N PRO A 219 -10.36 -9.50 -21.12
CA PRO A 219 -9.27 -8.58 -21.38
C PRO A 219 -8.64 -8.09 -20.07
N GLU A 220 -7.37 -7.72 -20.08
CA GLU A 220 -6.72 -7.12 -18.92
C GLU A 220 -7.51 -5.90 -18.39
N GLY A 221 -7.70 -5.82 -17.07
CA GLY A 221 -8.40 -4.70 -16.46
C GLY A 221 -8.76 -4.91 -15.00
N GLY A 222 -8.88 -3.81 -14.24
CA GLY A 222 -9.26 -3.84 -12.82
C GLY A 222 -8.26 -4.60 -11.94
N GLY A 223 -6.99 -4.65 -12.36
CA GLY A 223 -5.92 -5.40 -11.73
C GLY A 223 -5.92 -6.90 -12.02
N GLN A 224 -6.89 -7.44 -12.78
CA GLN A 224 -6.89 -8.83 -13.21
C GLN A 224 -6.15 -8.97 -14.55
N LYS A 225 -5.19 -9.89 -14.60
CA LYS A 225 -4.42 -10.22 -15.80
C LYS A 225 -5.30 -10.86 -16.88
N PRO A 226 -4.93 -10.72 -18.17
CA PRO A 226 -5.73 -11.22 -19.28
C PRO A 226 -5.75 -12.75 -19.29
N ASP A 227 -6.81 -13.30 -19.89
CA ASP A 227 -6.85 -14.73 -20.15
C ASP A 227 -5.95 -15.12 -21.32
N THR A 228 -5.59 -16.39 -21.32
CA THR A 228 -4.90 -17.06 -22.42
C THR A 228 -5.73 -18.26 -22.86
N GLY A 229 -5.39 -18.85 -23.99
CA GLY A 229 -6.10 -20.02 -24.49
C GLY A 229 -5.85 -20.25 -25.97
N VAL A 230 -6.84 -20.79 -26.65
CA VAL A 230 -6.77 -21.08 -28.09
C VAL A 230 -8.01 -20.60 -28.84
N LEU A 231 -7.79 -20.16 -30.07
CA LEU A 231 -8.83 -19.88 -31.06
C LEU A 231 -8.63 -20.83 -32.24
N GLU A 232 -9.64 -21.61 -32.56
CA GLU A 232 -9.66 -22.50 -33.71
C GLU A 232 -10.51 -21.89 -34.82
N VAL A 233 -9.91 -21.58 -35.97
CA VAL A 233 -10.59 -20.95 -37.11
C VAL A 233 -10.19 -21.66 -38.39
N GLY A 234 -11.15 -22.16 -39.16
CA GLY A 234 -10.89 -22.85 -40.43
C GLY A 234 -9.94 -24.05 -40.32
N GLY A 235 -9.95 -24.76 -39.17
CA GLY A 235 -9.07 -25.90 -38.88
C GLY A 235 -7.66 -25.52 -38.42
N VAL A 236 -7.33 -24.22 -38.29
CA VAL A 236 -6.07 -23.73 -37.74
C VAL A 236 -6.25 -23.36 -36.27
N VAL A 237 -5.35 -23.83 -35.41
CA VAL A 237 -5.31 -23.49 -33.98
C VAL A 237 -4.31 -22.35 -33.75
N LEU A 238 -4.82 -21.24 -33.26
CA LEU A 238 -4.08 -20.03 -32.87
C LEU A 238 -4.01 -19.94 -31.35
N ARG A 239 -2.83 -19.71 -30.77
CA ARG A 239 -2.71 -19.52 -29.32
C ARG A 239 -2.91 -18.06 -28.99
N VAL A 240 -3.88 -17.77 -28.11
CA VAL A 240 -4.13 -16.44 -27.58
C VAL A 240 -3.16 -16.19 -26.42
N VAL A 241 -2.27 -15.22 -26.61
CA VAL A 241 -1.19 -14.88 -25.67
C VAL A 241 -1.50 -13.65 -24.82
N ASP A 242 -2.37 -12.77 -25.30
CA ASP A 242 -2.79 -11.56 -24.62
C ASP A 242 -4.18 -11.14 -25.11
N VAL A 243 -4.94 -10.45 -24.25
CA VAL A 243 -6.30 -9.99 -24.55
C VAL A 243 -6.46 -8.59 -23.97
N GLN A 244 -6.78 -7.63 -24.83
CA GLN A 244 -6.84 -6.21 -24.48
C GLN A 244 -8.18 -5.62 -24.91
N LYS A 245 -8.59 -4.50 -24.29
CA LYS A 245 -9.84 -3.81 -24.63
C LYS A 245 -9.58 -2.38 -25.05
N VAL A 246 -10.11 -1.99 -26.20
CA VAL A 246 -10.08 -0.61 -26.70
C VAL A 246 -11.52 -0.16 -26.96
N GLY A 247 -12.01 0.81 -26.20
CA GLY A 247 -13.43 1.17 -26.18
C GLY A 247 -14.30 -0.02 -25.76
N GLY A 248 -15.28 -0.37 -26.60
CA GLY A 248 -16.13 -1.55 -26.43
C GLY A 248 -15.64 -2.82 -27.16
N VAL A 249 -14.46 -2.77 -27.79
CA VAL A 249 -13.94 -3.87 -28.63
C VAL A 249 -12.86 -4.65 -27.90
N VAL A 250 -12.96 -5.98 -27.94
CA VAL A 250 -11.98 -6.90 -27.34
C VAL A 250 -11.03 -7.42 -28.42
N LEU A 251 -9.75 -7.18 -28.22
CA LEU A 251 -8.65 -7.55 -29.11
C LEU A 251 -7.95 -8.81 -28.55
N HIS A 252 -7.87 -9.87 -29.35
CA HIS A 252 -7.19 -11.12 -28.98
C HIS A 252 -5.87 -11.20 -29.73
N LYS A 253 -4.75 -11.01 -29.02
CA LYS A 253 -3.42 -11.16 -29.59
C LYS A 253 -3.07 -12.63 -29.68
N VAL A 254 -2.70 -13.10 -30.87
CA VAL A 254 -2.32 -14.48 -31.11
C VAL A 254 -0.82 -14.63 -31.38
N ASP A 255 -0.33 -15.87 -31.33
CA ASP A 255 1.09 -16.21 -31.44
C ASP A 255 1.71 -16.01 -32.84
N ARG A 256 0.90 -15.65 -33.85
CA ARG A 256 1.32 -15.45 -35.24
C ARG A 256 0.32 -14.55 -35.99
N GLU A 257 0.74 -14.00 -37.12
CA GLU A 257 -0.18 -13.25 -37.99
C GLU A 257 -1.31 -14.16 -38.53
N VAL A 258 -2.51 -13.57 -38.62
CA VAL A 258 -3.70 -14.28 -39.08
C VAL A 258 -4.06 -13.81 -40.49
N PRO A 259 -4.22 -14.73 -41.46
CA PRO A 259 -4.74 -14.40 -42.78
C PRO A 259 -6.10 -13.67 -42.71
N ARG A 260 -6.27 -12.60 -43.48
CA ARG A 260 -7.53 -11.83 -43.55
C ARG A 260 -8.71 -12.63 -44.13
N GLU A 261 -8.45 -13.76 -44.79
CA GLU A 261 -9.47 -14.67 -45.30
C GLU A 261 -10.34 -15.28 -44.19
N TYR A 262 -9.88 -15.30 -42.94
CA TYR A 262 -10.64 -15.77 -41.80
C TYR A 262 -11.73 -14.80 -41.34
N ILE A 263 -11.77 -13.57 -41.87
CA ILE A 263 -12.85 -12.61 -41.56
C ILE A 263 -14.19 -13.19 -42.03
N GLY A 264 -15.16 -13.24 -41.11
CA GLY A 264 -16.47 -13.82 -41.34
C GLY A 264 -16.58 -15.31 -41.02
N HIS A 265 -15.47 -16.02 -40.80
CA HIS A 265 -15.51 -17.44 -40.40
C HIS A 265 -15.95 -17.61 -38.95
N GLU A 266 -16.49 -18.79 -38.64
CA GLU A 266 -16.75 -19.22 -37.27
C GLU A 266 -15.42 -19.62 -36.61
N ALA A 267 -15.21 -19.07 -35.42
CA ALA A 267 -14.09 -19.35 -34.53
C ALA A 267 -14.61 -20.08 -33.29
N VAL A 268 -13.90 -21.13 -32.86
CA VAL A 268 -14.13 -21.79 -31.57
C VAL A 268 -13.05 -21.33 -30.59
N GLY A 269 -13.45 -20.60 -29.55
CA GLY A 269 -12.55 -20.14 -28.50
C GLY A 269 -12.59 -21.06 -27.30
N ARG A 270 -11.42 -21.49 -26.82
CA ARG A 270 -11.25 -22.24 -25.57
C ARG A 270 -10.29 -21.51 -24.66
N ILE A 271 -10.74 -21.11 -23.48
CA ILE A 271 -9.89 -20.43 -22.50
C ILE A 271 -9.06 -21.44 -21.70
N ASP A 272 -7.87 -21.02 -21.27
CA ASP A 272 -7.12 -21.71 -20.22
C ASP A 272 -7.89 -21.61 -18.90
N TRP A 273 -8.62 -22.68 -18.59
CA TRP A 273 -9.53 -22.70 -17.44
C TRP A 273 -8.80 -22.62 -16.11
N ASP A 274 -7.63 -23.27 -15.98
CA ASP A 274 -6.89 -23.27 -14.71
C ASP A 274 -6.37 -21.88 -14.40
N ARG A 275 -5.85 -21.18 -15.41
CA ARG A 275 -5.48 -19.76 -15.31
C ARG A 275 -6.69 -18.88 -14.94
N ARG A 276 -7.79 -19.01 -15.68
CA ARG A 276 -9.03 -18.23 -15.44
C ARG A 276 -9.54 -18.43 -14.02
N TYR A 277 -9.60 -19.68 -13.57
CA TYR A 277 -10.14 -20.02 -12.26
C TYR A 277 -9.23 -19.55 -11.13
N ALA A 278 -7.91 -19.58 -11.32
CA ALA A 278 -6.96 -18.96 -10.39
C ALA A 278 -7.17 -17.44 -10.29
N HIS A 279 -7.40 -16.74 -11.40
CA HIS A 279 -7.74 -15.32 -11.39
C HIS A 279 -9.07 -15.06 -10.65
N MET A 280 -10.12 -15.84 -10.92
CA MET A 280 -11.41 -15.72 -10.24
C MET A 280 -11.29 -15.91 -8.72
N ARG A 281 -10.46 -16.86 -8.28
CA ARG A 281 -10.17 -17.11 -6.85
C ARG A 281 -9.50 -15.90 -6.20
N HIS A 282 -8.42 -15.37 -6.78
CA HIS A 282 -7.75 -14.19 -6.24
C HIS A 282 -8.64 -12.94 -6.30
N HIS A 283 -9.43 -12.78 -7.37
CA HIS A 283 -10.34 -11.64 -7.48
C HIS A 283 -11.42 -11.67 -6.40
N THR A 284 -12.09 -12.80 -6.23
CA THR A 284 -13.10 -12.98 -5.18
C THR A 284 -12.46 -12.83 -3.79
N SER A 285 -11.25 -13.35 -3.60
CA SER A 285 -10.48 -13.16 -2.35
C SER A 285 -10.17 -11.68 -2.07
N THR A 286 -9.94 -10.86 -3.10
CA THR A 286 -9.74 -9.41 -2.95
C THR A 286 -10.97 -8.77 -2.31
N HIS A 287 -12.17 -9.09 -2.80
CA HIS A 287 -13.42 -8.56 -2.26
C HIS A 287 -13.68 -9.04 -0.83
N ILE A 288 -13.41 -10.31 -0.54
CA ILE A 288 -13.56 -10.84 0.82
C ILE A 288 -12.59 -10.11 1.76
N LEU A 289 -11.32 -9.98 1.38
CA LEU A 289 -10.32 -9.28 2.18
C LEU A 289 -10.72 -7.82 2.42
N LEU A 290 -11.14 -7.09 1.38
CA LEU A 290 -11.53 -5.68 1.51
C LEU A 290 -12.75 -5.51 2.42
N GLY A 291 -13.78 -6.34 2.24
CA GLY A 291 -14.96 -6.34 3.10
C GLY A 291 -14.63 -6.67 4.57
N VAL A 292 -13.74 -7.63 4.80
CA VAL A 292 -13.27 -7.98 6.15
C VAL A 292 -12.44 -6.85 6.78
N LEU A 293 -11.52 -6.24 6.03
CA LEU A 293 -10.73 -5.11 6.51
C LEU A 293 -11.63 -3.95 6.90
N ARG A 294 -12.65 -3.62 6.09
CA ARG A 294 -13.64 -2.58 6.42
C ARG A 294 -14.45 -2.93 7.67
N LYS A 295 -14.88 -4.19 7.80
CA LYS A 295 -15.62 -4.66 8.98
C LYS A 295 -14.78 -4.56 10.27
N LEU A 296 -13.48 -4.88 10.19
CA LEU A 296 -12.61 -4.94 11.37
C LEU A 296 -12.00 -3.58 11.74
N TYR A 297 -11.64 -2.77 10.75
CA TYR A 297 -10.95 -1.50 10.98
C TYR A 297 -11.86 -0.29 10.83
N GLY A 298 -12.87 -0.33 9.96
CA GLY A 298 -13.83 0.77 9.75
C GLY A 298 -13.97 1.20 8.29
N ASP A 299 -14.90 2.13 8.06
CA ASP A 299 -15.28 2.61 6.73
C ASP A 299 -14.21 3.49 6.03
N HIS A 300 -13.16 3.88 6.75
CA HIS A 300 -12.01 4.60 6.17
C HIS A 300 -11.07 3.71 5.35
N VAL A 301 -11.27 2.39 5.37
CA VAL A 301 -10.51 1.46 4.53
C VAL A 301 -11.08 1.50 3.11
N TRP A 302 -10.30 2.05 2.19
CA TRP A 302 -10.59 2.17 0.77
C TRP A 302 -9.49 1.54 -0.06
N GLN A 303 -9.84 0.97 -1.21
CA GLN A 303 -8.85 0.43 -2.13
C GLN A 303 -8.04 1.57 -2.78
N ALA A 304 -6.73 1.55 -2.59
CA ALA A 304 -5.76 2.39 -3.29
C ALA A 304 -5.21 1.73 -4.57
N GLY A 305 -5.20 0.39 -4.60
CA GLY A 305 -4.75 -0.39 -5.75
C GLY A 305 -4.96 -1.89 -5.51
N ALA A 306 -5.04 -2.66 -6.60
CA ALA A 306 -5.15 -4.11 -6.51
C ALA A 306 -4.53 -4.76 -7.74
N GLU A 307 -3.96 -5.95 -7.55
CA GLU A 307 -3.38 -6.76 -8.62
C GLU A 307 -3.67 -8.24 -8.33
N LYS A 308 -4.05 -8.97 -9.37
CA LYS A 308 -4.45 -10.38 -9.30
C LYS A 308 -3.68 -11.14 -10.36
N GLU A 309 -2.66 -11.87 -9.92
CA GLU A 309 -1.91 -12.81 -10.76
C GLU A 309 -2.31 -14.24 -10.43
N VAL A 310 -1.83 -15.20 -11.22
CA VAL A 310 -2.06 -16.63 -10.97
C VAL A 310 -1.40 -17.08 -9.66
N ALA A 311 -0.21 -16.56 -9.34
CA ALA A 311 0.58 -17.02 -8.21
C ALA A 311 0.22 -16.33 -6.89
N LYS A 312 -0.16 -15.05 -6.93
CA LYS A 312 -0.49 -14.23 -5.76
C LYS A 312 -1.43 -13.08 -6.10
N GLY A 313 -2.12 -12.59 -5.08
CA GLY A 313 -2.90 -11.36 -5.11
C GLY A 313 -2.28 -10.27 -4.24
N ARG A 314 -2.60 -9.02 -4.57
CA ARG A 314 -2.17 -7.82 -3.86
C ARG A 314 -3.36 -6.88 -3.71
N LEU A 315 -3.54 -6.34 -2.50
CA LEU A 315 -4.51 -5.31 -2.20
C LEU A 315 -3.84 -4.20 -1.40
N ASP A 316 -3.86 -2.99 -1.95
CA ASP A 316 -3.39 -1.77 -1.31
C ASP A 316 -4.61 -1.04 -0.76
N VAL A 317 -4.64 -0.76 0.55
CA VAL A 317 -5.76 -0.10 1.22
C VAL A 317 -5.33 1.14 1.99
N THR A 318 -6.25 2.08 2.18
CA THR A 318 -6.05 3.22 3.07
C THR A 318 -6.16 2.79 4.52
N HIS A 319 -5.10 3.02 5.31
CA HIS A 319 -5.11 2.76 6.74
C HIS A 319 -3.99 3.54 7.44
N HIS A 320 -4.25 4.01 8.66
CA HIS A 320 -3.40 5.00 9.34
C HIS A 320 -2.19 4.39 10.07
N LYS A 321 -2.25 3.10 10.44
CA LYS A 321 -1.23 2.37 11.21
C LYS A 321 -0.92 1.02 10.56
N LEU A 322 0.33 0.54 10.64
CA LEU A 322 0.64 -0.83 10.22
C LEU A 322 0.00 -1.82 11.22
N PRO A 323 -0.82 -2.79 10.76
CA PRO A 323 -1.40 -3.77 11.66
C PRO A 323 -0.33 -4.61 12.34
N THR A 324 -0.57 -4.92 13.60
CA THR A 324 0.24 -5.87 14.38
C THR A 324 0.10 -7.29 13.83
N PRO A 325 1.07 -8.19 14.07
CA PRO A 325 0.95 -9.60 13.66
C PRO A 325 -0.36 -10.25 14.12
N GLU A 326 -0.83 -9.94 15.33
CA GLU A 326 -2.08 -10.45 15.89
C GLU A 326 -3.32 -9.91 15.16
N GLU A 327 -3.31 -8.63 14.77
CA GLU A 327 -4.36 -8.03 13.94
C GLU A 327 -4.38 -8.66 12.55
N VAL A 328 -3.22 -8.89 11.93
CA VAL A 328 -3.12 -9.59 10.63
C VAL A 328 -3.67 -11.01 10.73
N GLU A 329 -3.33 -11.74 11.78
CA GLU A 329 -3.86 -13.09 12.02
C GLU A 329 -5.39 -13.07 12.23
N ARG A 330 -5.92 -12.04 12.92
CA ARG A 330 -7.36 -11.86 13.08
C ARG A 330 -8.06 -11.61 11.73
N VAL A 331 -7.49 -10.77 10.87
CA VAL A 331 -7.99 -10.55 9.50
C VAL A 331 -8.00 -11.85 8.71
N GLU A 332 -6.88 -12.59 8.69
CA GLU A 332 -6.77 -13.86 7.97
C GLU A 332 -7.80 -14.89 8.45
N ARG A 333 -7.98 -15.02 9.77
CA ARG A 333 -9.00 -15.91 10.36
C ARG A 333 -10.41 -15.52 9.93
N GLU A 334 -10.72 -14.22 9.94
CA GLU A 334 -12.04 -13.73 9.54
C GLU A 334 -12.29 -13.92 8.03
N VAL A 335 -11.29 -13.74 7.17
CA VAL A 335 -11.38 -14.04 5.73
C VAL A 335 -11.67 -15.53 5.51
N ASN A 336 -10.91 -16.42 6.15
CA ASN A 336 -11.16 -17.86 6.04
C ASN A 336 -12.51 -18.28 6.64
N ARG A 337 -12.99 -17.60 7.69
CA ARG A 337 -14.35 -17.80 8.22
C ARG A 337 -15.41 -17.51 7.16
N VAL A 338 -15.31 -16.38 6.46
CA VAL A 338 -16.23 -16.01 5.36
C VAL A 338 -16.15 -16.98 4.18
N ILE A 339 -14.95 -17.48 3.86
CA ILE A 339 -14.77 -18.53 2.85
C ILE A 339 -15.55 -19.79 3.25
N ASN A 340 -15.42 -20.22 4.50
CA ASN A 340 -16.08 -21.43 5.02
C ASN A 340 -17.60 -21.29 5.18
N GLU A 341 -18.12 -20.06 5.28
CA GLU A 341 -19.57 -19.79 5.29
C GLU A 341 -20.23 -20.04 3.93
N ALA A 342 -19.46 -20.26 2.86
CA ALA A 342 -19.95 -20.57 1.51
C ALA A 342 -20.96 -19.54 0.97
N ARG A 343 -20.78 -18.27 1.30
CA ARG A 343 -21.68 -17.17 0.93
C ARG A 343 -21.82 -17.06 -0.59
N SER A 344 -23.00 -16.67 -1.04
CA SER A 344 -23.26 -16.45 -2.46
C SER A 344 -22.52 -15.22 -2.98
N VAL A 345 -21.97 -15.34 -4.19
CA VAL A 345 -21.35 -14.24 -4.93
C VAL A 345 -22.16 -14.01 -6.20
N VAL A 346 -22.81 -12.85 -6.29
CA VAL A 346 -23.76 -12.54 -7.36
C VAL A 346 -23.30 -11.29 -8.09
N SER A 347 -23.35 -11.31 -9.42
CA SER A 347 -23.10 -10.13 -10.24
C SER A 347 -24.35 -9.72 -11.02
N ARG A 348 -24.67 -8.42 -11.02
CA ARG A 348 -25.81 -7.85 -11.73
C ARG A 348 -25.50 -6.48 -12.30
N PHE A 349 -26.10 -6.16 -13.45
CA PHE A 349 -26.09 -4.80 -13.98
C PHE A 349 -27.24 -4.03 -13.34
N LEU A 350 -26.91 -2.88 -12.75
CA LEU A 350 -27.87 -1.98 -12.12
C LEU A 350 -27.69 -0.57 -12.70
N HIS A 351 -28.76 0.20 -12.74
CA HIS A 351 -28.65 1.63 -12.98
C HIS A 351 -27.86 2.25 -11.82
N LYS A 352 -26.94 3.18 -12.14
CA LYS A 352 -26.00 3.78 -11.19
C LYS A 352 -26.68 4.31 -9.92
N TYR A 353 -27.77 5.07 -10.08
CA TYR A 353 -28.51 5.63 -8.94
C TYR A 353 -29.18 4.56 -8.05
N ASP A 354 -29.67 3.47 -8.63
CA ASP A 354 -30.28 2.39 -7.85
C ASP A 354 -29.23 1.64 -7.04
N ALA A 355 -28.06 1.40 -7.64
CA ALA A 355 -26.92 0.81 -6.95
C ALA A 355 -26.43 1.71 -5.80
N GLU A 356 -26.27 3.02 -6.03
CA GLU A 356 -25.89 3.99 -4.99
C GLU A 356 -26.90 4.03 -3.84
N LYS A 357 -28.20 3.93 -4.14
CA LYS A 357 -29.24 3.89 -3.11
C LYS A 357 -29.19 2.62 -2.26
N LEU A 358 -28.87 1.48 -2.86
CA LEU A 358 -28.81 0.19 -2.18
C LEU A 358 -27.52 0.00 -1.37
N TYR A 359 -26.39 0.40 -1.93
CA TYR A 359 -25.07 0.05 -1.37
C TYR A 359 -24.25 1.26 -0.93
N GLY A 360 -24.63 2.48 -1.32
CA GLY A 360 -23.87 3.70 -1.06
C GLY A 360 -22.62 3.83 -1.93
N PHE A 361 -21.80 4.84 -1.62
CA PHE A 361 -20.60 5.17 -2.40
C PHE A 361 -19.44 4.17 -2.25
N LYS A 362 -19.54 3.24 -1.29
CA LYS A 362 -18.56 2.16 -1.15
C LYS A 362 -18.45 1.29 -2.40
N LEU A 363 -19.41 1.35 -3.33
CA LEU A 363 -19.34 0.69 -4.64
C LEU A 363 -18.07 1.06 -5.44
N TYR A 364 -17.52 2.25 -5.23
CA TYR A 364 -16.49 2.82 -6.11
C TYR A 364 -15.05 2.60 -5.64
N GLN A 365 -14.76 1.47 -4.97
CA GLN A 365 -13.40 1.09 -4.54
C GLN A 365 -12.42 1.01 -5.73
N GLY A 366 -12.87 0.45 -6.86
CA GLY A 366 -12.08 0.34 -8.09
C GLY A 366 -11.95 1.65 -8.88
N GLY A 367 -12.64 2.71 -8.47
CA GLY A 367 -12.87 3.93 -9.25
C GLY A 367 -14.33 4.08 -9.66
N VAL A 368 -14.69 5.25 -10.19
CA VAL A 368 -16.06 5.59 -10.58
C VAL A 368 -16.27 5.26 -12.08
N PRO A 369 -17.14 4.30 -12.42
CA PRO A 369 -17.52 4.08 -13.81
C PRO A 369 -18.26 5.30 -14.37
N LEU A 370 -18.00 5.60 -15.65
CA LEU A 370 -18.64 6.71 -16.38
C LEU A 370 -19.96 6.29 -17.05
N GLU A 371 -20.30 5.00 -17.02
CA GLU A 371 -21.47 4.43 -17.66
C GLU A 371 -22.73 4.57 -16.76
N PRO A 372 -23.94 4.73 -17.36
CA PRO A 372 -25.19 4.83 -16.59
C PRO A 372 -25.60 3.51 -15.93
N TYR A 373 -25.22 2.38 -16.53
CA TYR A 373 -25.39 1.05 -15.95
C TYR A 373 -24.03 0.53 -15.50
N ILE A 374 -23.97 0.06 -14.26
CA ILE A 374 -22.74 -0.47 -13.66
C ILE A 374 -22.93 -1.94 -13.28
N ARG A 375 -21.87 -2.74 -13.46
CA ARG A 375 -21.85 -4.11 -12.98
C ARG A 375 -21.48 -4.13 -11.51
N VAL A 376 -22.42 -4.52 -10.66
CA VAL A 376 -22.22 -4.69 -9.22
C VAL A 376 -21.99 -6.16 -8.92
N VAL A 377 -20.91 -6.44 -8.19
CA VAL A 377 -20.60 -7.75 -7.64
C VAL A 377 -20.83 -7.68 -6.13
N GLU A 378 -21.66 -8.57 -5.62
CA GLU A 378 -22.04 -8.64 -4.23
C GLU A 378 -21.60 -9.98 -3.64
N VAL A 379 -20.86 -9.91 -2.54
CA VAL A 379 -20.59 -11.03 -1.65
C VAL A 379 -21.60 -10.92 -0.50
N ASP A 380 -22.52 -11.89 -0.43
CA ASP A 380 -23.68 -11.84 0.45
C ASP A 380 -23.33 -11.46 1.90
N GLY A 381 -24.04 -10.49 2.46
CA GLY A 381 -23.87 -9.99 3.82
C GLY A 381 -22.46 -9.48 4.17
N LEU A 382 -21.59 -9.22 3.18
CA LEU A 382 -20.23 -8.73 3.41
C LEU A 382 -20.00 -7.40 2.68
N ASP A 383 -19.91 -7.43 1.35
CA ASP A 383 -19.65 -6.22 0.58
C ASP A 383 -20.20 -6.28 -0.84
N ALA A 384 -20.36 -5.09 -1.44
CA ALA A 384 -20.81 -4.93 -2.81
C ALA A 384 -20.01 -3.82 -3.48
N GLU A 385 -19.47 -4.11 -4.66
CA GLU A 385 -18.57 -3.24 -5.41
C GLU A 385 -18.91 -3.19 -6.89
N ALA A 386 -18.67 -2.04 -7.52
CA ALA A 386 -18.72 -1.92 -8.96
C ALA A 386 -17.47 -2.57 -9.57
N CYS A 387 -17.61 -3.81 -10.02
CA CYS A 387 -16.50 -4.60 -10.54
C CYS A 387 -16.88 -5.32 -11.85
N TYR A 388 -15.99 -5.21 -12.82
CA TYR A 388 -16.14 -5.80 -14.15
C TYR A 388 -15.26 -7.05 -14.34
N GLY A 389 -14.59 -7.53 -13.30
CA GLY A 389 -13.81 -8.77 -13.36
C GLY A 389 -14.66 -10.04 -13.30
N THR A 390 -13.99 -11.17 -13.46
CA THR A 390 -14.61 -12.50 -13.33
C THR A 390 -14.55 -12.97 -11.88
N HIS A 391 -15.66 -13.49 -11.35
CA HIS A 391 -15.79 -13.91 -9.96
C HIS A 391 -16.32 -15.33 -9.84
N LEU A 392 -16.05 -15.96 -8.70
CA LEU A 392 -16.64 -17.23 -8.30
C LEU A 392 -18.14 -17.08 -8.01
N ARG A 393 -18.88 -18.18 -7.88
CA ARG A 393 -20.31 -18.18 -7.48
C ARG A 393 -20.49 -18.29 -5.97
N SER A 394 -19.50 -18.85 -5.28
CA SER A 394 -19.48 -18.96 -3.81
C SER A 394 -18.11 -18.62 -3.24
N THR A 395 -18.08 -18.06 -2.03
CA THR A 395 -16.83 -17.83 -1.29
C THR A 395 -16.09 -19.13 -0.99
N ALA A 396 -16.79 -20.27 -0.87
CA ALA A 396 -16.17 -21.57 -0.60
C ALA A 396 -15.26 -22.05 -1.76
N GLU A 397 -15.55 -21.62 -3.00
CA GLU A 397 -14.73 -21.96 -4.16
C GLU A 397 -13.33 -21.35 -4.10
N VAL A 398 -13.09 -20.36 -3.23
CA VAL A 398 -11.74 -19.85 -2.92
C VAL A 398 -10.86 -20.97 -2.34
N GLY A 399 -11.44 -21.87 -1.54
CA GLY A 399 -10.76 -23.02 -0.93
C GLY A 399 -9.96 -22.67 0.33
N GLY A 400 -9.08 -21.68 0.26
CA GLY A 400 -8.30 -21.21 1.40
C GLY A 400 -7.56 -19.93 1.07
N PHE A 401 -7.17 -19.20 2.12
CA PHE A 401 -6.55 -17.88 1.99
C PHE A 401 -5.42 -17.70 3.01
N LYS A 402 -4.29 -17.14 2.56
CA LYS A 402 -3.14 -16.85 3.42
C LYS A 402 -2.57 -15.48 3.09
N ILE A 403 -2.42 -14.62 4.10
CA ILE A 403 -1.66 -13.38 4.00
C ILE A 403 -0.17 -13.75 4.09
N VAL A 404 0.60 -13.38 3.06
CA VAL A 404 2.02 -13.73 2.96
C VAL A 404 2.94 -12.58 3.34
N ASN A 405 2.47 -11.34 3.20
CA ASN A 405 3.21 -10.14 3.54
C ASN A 405 2.25 -8.97 3.82
N VAL A 406 2.61 -8.11 4.78
CA VAL A 406 1.91 -6.84 5.06
C VAL A 406 2.96 -5.75 5.22
N GLU A 407 2.89 -4.74 4.37
CA GLU A 407 3.88 -3.66 4.37
C GLU A 407 3.23 -2.28 4.20
N LYS A 408 3.89 -1.26 4.75
CA LYS A 408 3.49 0.12 4.55
C LYS A 408 4.18 0.69 3.32
N ILE A 409 3.43 0.92 2.25
CA ILE A 409 3.96 1.48 1.00
C ILE A 409 4.27 2.96 1.16
N GLN A 410 3.35 3.69 1.80
CA GLN A 410 3.49 5.10 2.12
C GLN A 410 2.60 5.45 3.32
N ASP A 411 2.72 6.67 3.83
CA ASP A 411 1.80 7.16 4.85
C ASP A 411 0.35 7.05 4.39
N GLY A 412 -0.47 6.37 5.19
CA GLY A 412 -1.88 6.18 4.93
C GLY A 412 -2.21 5.04 3.96
N VAL A 413 -1.23 4.30 3.40
CA VAL A 413 -1.48 3.18 2.47
C VAL A 413 -0.69 1.93 2.86
N ILE A 414 -1.40 0.81 2.97
CA ILE A 414 -0.89 -0.48 3.42
C ILE A 414 -1.19 -1.53 2.37
N ARG A 415 -0.18 -2.33 2.05
CA ARG A 415 -0.28 -3.43 1.10
C ARG A 415 -0.41 -4.75 1.84
N PHE A 416 -1.42 -5.51 1.45
CA PHE A 416 -1.59 -6.91 1.81
C PHE A 416 -1.28 -7.75 0.57
N GLU A 417 -0.26 -8.59 0.66
CA GLU A 417 -0.03 -9.66 -0.31
C GLU A 417 -0.59 -10.96 0.24
N TYR A 418 -1.26 -11.73 -0.62
CA TYR A 418 -1.89 -12.97 -0.22
C TYR A 418 -1.87 -14.01 -1.34
N VAL A 419 -2.09 -15.26 -0.96
CA VAL A 419 -2.32 -16.37 -1.87
C VAL A 419 -3.66 -17.02 -1.55
N ALA A 420 -4.32 -17.55 -2.58
CA ALA A 420 -5.63 -18.18 -2.44
C ALA A 420 -5.70 -19.48 -3.23
N GLY A 421 -6.50 -20.45 -2.77
CA GLY A 421 -6.73 -21.72 -3.47
C GLY A 421 -5.51 -22.65 -3.57
N PRO A 422 -5.30 -23.35 -4.70
CA PRO A 422 -4.21 -24.33 -4.87
C PRO A 422 -2.82 -23.79 -4.56
N GLN A 423 -2.60 -22.49 -4.75
CA GLN A 423 -1.35 -21.78 -4.50
C GLN A 423 -0.91 -21.86 -3.03
N LEU A 424 -1.84 -22.11 -2.09
CA LEU A 424 -1.49 -22.34 -0.68
C LEU A 424 -0.61 -23.58 -0.49
N ALA A 425 -0.86 -24.66 -1.25
CA ALA A 425 -0.06 -25.88 -1.13
C ALA A 425 1.38 -25.64 -1.59
N GLU A 426 1.57 -24.91 -2.69
CA GLU A 426 2.90 -24.53 -3.16
C GLU A 426 3.60 -23.58 -2.18
N TYR A 427 2.87 -22.63 -1.60
CA TYR A 427 3.40 -21.73 -0.58
C TYR A 427 3.84 -22.50 0.68
N ALA A 428 3.01 -23.43 1.16
CA ALA A 428 3.32 -24.29 2.30
C ALA A 428 4.56 -25.16 2.03
N ALA A 429 4.64 -25.80 0.86
CA ALA A 429 5.80 -26.61 0.48
C ALA A 429 7.11 -25.79 0.45
N LYS A 430 7.06 -24.53 -0.02
CA LYS A 430 8.20 -23.60 0.02
C LYS A 430 8.61 -23.26 1.46
N LEU A 431 7.65 -23.02 2.35
CA LEU A 431 7.93 -22.77 3.77
C LEU A 431 8.55 -24.00 4.45
N GLU A 432 7.99 -25.18 4.23
CA GLU A 432 8.52 -26.44 4.76
C GLU A 432 9.95 -26.68 4.27
N SER A 433 10.25 -26.41 3.00
CA SER A 433 11.61 -26.52 2.47
C SER A 433 12.59 -25.60 3.19
N LYS A 434 12.20 -24.34 3.43
CA LYS A 434 13.04 -23.36 4.17
C LYS A 434 13.27 -23.78 5.61
N ILE A 435 12.22 -24.26 6.29
CA ILE A 435 12.32 -24.78 7.67
C ILE A 435 13.25 -25.99 7.71
N ARG A 436 13.12 -26.90 6.73
CA ARG A 436 13.99 -28.08 6.63
C ARG A 436 15.45 -27.70 6.38
N GLU A 437 15.71 -26.72 5.52
CA GLU A 437 17.06 -26.22 5.26
C GLU A 437 17.67 -25.56 6.51
N ALA A 438 16.93 -24.69 7.18
CA ALA A 438 17.38 -24.06 8.42
C ALA A 438 17.62 -25.09 9.54
N SER A 439 16.76 -26.09 9.66
CA SER A 439 16.93 -27.20 10.61
C SER A 439 18.19 -28.02 10.33
N LYS A 440 18.53 -28.24 9.05
CA LYS A 440 19.79 -28.90 8.64
C LYS A 440 21.01 -28.06 9.01
N LEU A 441 20.98 -26.75 8.75
CA LEU A 441 22.09 -25.85 9.08
C LEU A 441 22.36 -25.78 10.58
N VAL A 442 21.29 -25.80 11.38
CA VAL A 442 21.34 -25.73 12.84
C VAL A 442 21.62 -27.11 13.49
N GLY A 443 21.47 -28.21 12.74
CA GLY A 443 21.72 -29.56 13.25
C GLY A 443 20.69 -30.03 14.28
N GLY A 444 19.41 -29.71 14.06
CA GLY A 444 18.30 -30.12 14.92
C GLY A 444 17.04 -29.27 14.76
N GLU A 445 16.14 -29.35 15.74
CA GLU A 445 14.94 -28.51 15.76
C GLU A 445 15.32 -27.04 16.00
N ILE A 446 14.86 -26.16 15.11
CA ILE A 446 15.26 -24.74 15.10
C ILE A 446 14.87 -24.06 16.42
N SER A 447 13.65 -24.31 16.88
CA SER A 447 13.06 -23.78 18.12
C SER A 447 13.95 -24.05 19.35
N GLU A 448 14.59 -25.21 19.41
CA GLU A 448 15.42 -25.62 20.55
C GLU A 448 16.90 -25.24 20.41
N ARG A 449 17.45 -25.41 19.20
CA ARG A 449 18.88 -25.25 18.94
C ARG A 449 19.29 -23.80 18.74
N LEU A 450 18.46 -22.99 18.08
CA LEU A 450 18.78 -21.59 17.80
C LEU A 450 18.99 -20.77 19.10
N PRO A 451 18.14 -20.87 20.13
CA PRO A 451 18.41 -20.19 21.40
C PRO A 451 19.70 -20.63 22.08
N LYS A 452 20.07 -21.92 21.97
CA LYS A 452 21.34 -22.44 22.52
C LYS A 452 22.54 -21.87 21.78
N LEU A 453 22.51 -21.84 20.45
CA LEU A 453 23.57 -21.25 19.64
C LEU A 453 23.73 -19.75 19.89
N LEU A 454 22.63 -19.00 20.05
CA LEU A 454 22.68 -17.58 20.41
C LEU A 454 23.33 -17.37 21.78
N LYS A 455 22.98 -18.21 22.76
CA LYS A 455 23.60 -18.17 24.09
C LYS A 455 25.09 -18.51 24.04
N GLU A 456 25.47 -19.55 23.29
CA GLU A 456 26.88 -19.92 23.08
C GLU A 456 27.66 -18.79 22.39
N LEU A 457 27.04 -18.08 21.42
CA LEU A 457 27.63 -16.93 20.75
C LEU A 457 27.87 -15.77 21.74
N ASP A 458 26.90 -15.47 22.60
CA ASP A 458 27.03 -14.43 23.62
C ASP A 458 28.08 -14.79 24.68
N ASP A 459 28.14 -16.06 25.10
CA ASP A 459 29.16 -16.58 26.00
C ASP A 459 30.56 -16.51 25.37
N LEU A 460 30.70 -16.83 24.08
CA LEU A 460 31.96 -16.71 23.33
C LEU A 460 32.39 -15.25 23.19
N ARG A 461 31.47 -14.33 22.89
CA ARG A 461 31.75 -12.89 22.83
C ARG A 461 32.23 -12.36 24.17
N ARG A 462 31.60 -12.79 25.28
CA ARG A 462 32.01 -12.41 26.62
C ARG A 462 33.40 -12.94 26.95
N ARG A 463 33.69 -14.21 26.66
CA ARG A 463 35.03 -14.80 26.85
C ARG A 463 36.08 -14.10 25.99
N LEU A 464 35.75 -13.73 24.76
CA LEU A 464 36.64 -12.98 23.89
C LEU A 464 36.98 -11.61 24.50
N GLN A 465 36.00 -10.90 25.06
CA GLN A 465 36.26 -9.65 25.78
C GLN A 465 37.11 -9.87 27.03
N GLU A 466 36.81 -10.89 27.84
CA GLU A 466 37.64 -11.24 29.01
C GLU A 466 39.10 -11.52 28.61
N TYR A 467 39.34 -12.23 27.50
CA TYR A 467 40.68 -12.46 26.98
C TYR A 467 41.34 -11.19 26.42
N ARG A 468 40.59 -10.31 25.77
CA ARG A 468 41.08 -9.00 25.32
C ARG A 468 41.53 -8.14 26.49
N ASP A 469 40.73 -8.06 27.57
CA ASP A 469 41.10 -7.33 28.78
C ASP A 469 42.40 -7.89 29.40
N VAL A 470 42.57 -9.21 29.41
CA VAL A 470 43.79 -9.86 29.94
C VAL A 470 45.00 -9.55 29.05
N ALA A 471 44.86 -9.69 27.73
CA ALA A 471 45.91 -9.37 26.77
C ALA A 471 46.27 -7.88 26.82
N GLY A 472 45.29 -6.99 26.87
CA GLY A 472 45.48 -5.56 26.96
C GLY A 472 46.27 -5.18 28.22
N ARG A 473 45.87 -5.68 29.40
CA ARG A 473 46.61 -5.48 30.65
C ARG A 473 48.05 -5.99 30.58
N ALA A 474 48.28 -7.16 29.97
CA ALA A 474 49.61 -7.72 29.81
C ALA A 474 50.49 -6.85 28.90
N LEU A 475 49.91 -6.35 27.80
CA LEU A 475 50.60 -5.47 26.86
C LEU A 475 50.92 -4.11 27.49
N SER A 476 49.97 -3.48 28.20
CA SER A 476 50.21 -2.22 28.91
C SER A 476 51.36 -2.35 29.92
N ARG A 477 51.43 -3.45 30.67
CA ARG A 477 52.56 -3.72 31.59
C ARG A 477 53.90 -3.86 30.87
N LEU A 478 53.94 -4.53 29.72
CA LEU A 478 55.14 -4.64 28.90
C LEU A 478 55.58 -3.26 28.37
N ILE A 479 54.64 -2.48 27.85
CA ILE A 479 54.88 -1.11 27.36
C ILE A 479 55.45 -0.24 28.49
N GLU A 480 54.86 -0.28 29.68
CA GLU A 480 55.33 0.43 30.87
C GLU A 480 56.73 -0.02 31.32
N ALA A 481 57.02 -1.32 31.29
CA ALA A 481 58.32 -1.87 31.69
C ALA A 481 59.45 -1.47 30.73
N GLU A 482 59.17 -1.36 29.42
CA GLU A 482 60.14 -0.91 28.42
C GLU A 482 60.20 0.62 28.27
N ALA A 483 59.29 1.36 28.92
CA ALA A 483 59.21 2.80 28.81
C ALA A 483 60.42 3.49 29.45
N ARG A 484 61.09 4.34 28.66
CA ARG A 484 62.21 5.16 29.10
C ARG A 484 61.77 6.60 29.32
N ARG A 485 62.29 7.24 30.37
CA ARG A 485 62.01 8.64 30.66
C ARG A 485 62.72 9.55 29.65
N VAL A 486 61.96 10.42 29.01
CA VAL A 486 62.46 11.42 28.06
C VAL A 486 62.00 12.79 28.56
N GLY A 487 62.93 13.58 29.11
CA GLY A 487 62.63 14.85 29.79
C GLY A 487 61.98 14.66 31.18
N GLU A 488 61.35 15.72 31.70
CA GLU A 488 60.78 15.72 33.07
C GLU A 488 59.39 15.10 33.17
N ARG A 489 58.65 14.96 32.05
CA ARG A 489 57.23 14.58 32.07
C ARG A 489 56.81 13.49 31.07
N CYS A 490 57.69 13.02 30.20
CA CYS A 490 57.33 12.01 29.19
C CYS A 490 58.03 10.67 29.43
N LEU A 491 57.29 9.59 29.18
CA LEU A 491 57.78 8.23 29.06
C LEU A 491 57.60 7.80 27.61
N LEU A 492 58.63 7.24 27.00
CA LEU A 492 58.63 6.77 25.62
C LEU A 492 58.94 5.27 25.61
N SER A 493 58.05 4.48 25.01
CA SER A 493 58.23 3.04 24.79
C SER A 493 57.96 2.72 23.33
N THR A 494 58.71 1.78 22.75
CA THR A 494 58.56 1.37 21.36
C THR A 494 58.34 -0.13 21.32
N VAL A 495 57.08 -0.55 21.15
CA VAL A 495 56.74 -1.98 21.09
C VAL A 495 56.33 -2.32 19.66
N LYS A 496 56.97 -3.34 19.08
CA LYS A 496 56.61 -3.88 17.77
C LYS A 496 55.67 -5.06 17.98
N VAL A 497 54.40 -4.89 17.66
CA VAL A 497 53.37 -5.93 17.79
C VAL A 497 52.68 -6.10 16.45
N GLU A 498 52.50 -7.34 16.01
CA GLU A 498 51.60 -7.66 14.89
C GLU A 498 50.21 -7.94 15.47
N PHE A 499 49.24 -7.06 15.18
CA PHE A 499 47.85 -7.26 15.57
C PHE A 499 47.05 -7.86 14.42
N LEU A 500 46.20 -8.83 14.77
CA LEU A 500 45.08 -9.29 13.93
C LEU A 500 43.74 -8.67 14.36
N ASP A 501 43.68 -8.05 15.55
CA ASP A 501 42.47 -7.50 16.17
C ASP A 501 42.64 -5.99 16.44
N GLU A 502 41.97 -5.16 15.64
CA GLU A 502 42.01 -3.69 15.75
C GLU A 502 41.36 -3.15 17.03
N GLU A 503 40.45 -3.91 17.65
CA GLU A 503 39.70 -3.46 18.82
C GLU A 503 40.61 -3.50 20.06
N LEU A 504 41.40 -4.57 20.19
CA LEU A 504 42.44 -4.69 21.21
C LEU A 504 43.50 -3.59 21.07
N PHE A 505 43.85 -3.20 19.84
CA PHE A 505 44.80 -2.11 19.59
C PHE A 505 44.28 -0.76 20.11
N ARG A 506 42.98 -0.47 19.96
CA ARG A 506 42.36 0.77 20.47
C ARG A 506 42.17 0.79 21.99
N GLU A 507 42.07 -0.37 22.65
CA GLU A 507 41.96 -0.40 24.11
C GLU A 507 43.30 -0.16 24.81
N VAL A 508 44.41 -0.49 24.14
CA VAL A 508 45.77 -0.40 24.71
C VAL A 508 46.45 0.95 24.42
N LEU A 509 46.09 1.63 23.32
CA LEU A 509 46.61 2.94 22.90
C LEU A 509 45.54 4.03 23.06
#